data_AF-A0A6A6U338-F1
#
_entry.id   AF-A0A6A6U338-F1
#
_cell.length_a   1.000
_cell.length_b   1.000
_cell.length_c   1.000
_cell.angle_alpha   90.00
_cell.angle_beta   90.00
_cell.angle_gamma   90.00
#
_symmetry.space_group_name_H-M   'P 1'
#
loop_
_entity.id
_entity.type
_entity.pdbx_description
1 polymer ?
#
loop_
_entity_poly.entity_id
_entity_poly.type
_entity_poly.pdbx_seq_one_letter_code
_entity_poly.pdbx_strand_id
1 'polypeptide(L)'
;MVVLEVIEPKYKSDSKWLKDAGYDGMPQFMISYGLKFPEDIDEAKKLIDGFREEQQAEFEAKYKRNTTDPKVIEAAMLWHRRMGHMNYHAVKELPQHSTGMDVDFSKLNVNDLPACSACSSAGMNPFEET
;
A
#
# COMPACT_ATOMS: atom_id res chain seq x y z
N MET A 1 10.93 5.50 13.05
CA MET A 1 9.89 4.69 12.40
C MET A 1 10.34 4.42 10.98
N VAL A 2 10.70 3.18 10.66
CA VAL A 2 11.10 2.81 9.30
C VAL A 2 9.82 2.59 8.52
N VAL A 3 9.52 3.50 7.58
CA VAL A 3 8.52 3.26 6.55
C VAL A 3 9.04 2.07 5.75
N LEU A 4 8.53 0.88 6.04
CA LEU A 4 8.75 -0.27 5.17
C LEU A 4 8.01 0.07 3.88
N GLU A 5 8.74 0.62 2.91
CA GLU A 5 8.27 0.69 1.53
C GLU A 5 7.76 -0.69 1.18
N VAL A 6 6.45 -0.78 0.97
CA VAL A 6 5.78 -2.03 0.67
C VAL A 6 6.15 -2.39 -0.77
N ILE A 7 7.30 -3.03 -0.94
CA ILE A 7 7.79 -3.48 -2.24
C ILE A 7 6.94 -4.69 -2.65
N GLU A 8 6.30 -4.60 -3.80
CA GLU A 8 5.51 -5.70 -4.37
C GLU A 8 6.36 -6.98 -4.43
N PRO A 9 5.80 -8.15 -4.08
CA PRO A 9 6.51 -9.44 -4.13
C PRO A 9 7.27 -9.69 -5.43
N LYS A 10 6.70 -9.29 -6.58
CA LYS A 10 7.34 -9.42 -7.90
C LYS A 10 8.64 -8.63 -8.09
N TYR A 11 8.85 -7.57 -7.30
CA TYR A 11 10.05 -6.71 -7.37
C TYR A 11 11.06 -6.98 -6.24
N LYS A 12 10.79 -7.93 -5.35
CA LYS A 12 11.76 -8.31 -4.32
C LYS A 12 12.89 -9.14 -4.94
N SER A 13 14.12 -8.90 -4.50
CA SER A 13 15.24 -9.79 -4.82
C SER A 13 15.14 -11.09 -4.02
N ASP A 14 15.70 -12.19 -4.54
CA ASP A 14 15.66 -13.52 -3.90
C ASP A 14 16.20 -13.49 -2.48
N SER A 15 17.33 -12.83 -2.27
CA SER A 15 17.93 -12.67 -0.94
C SER A 15 17.05 -11.86 0.02
N LYS A 16 16.28 -10.89 -0.48
CA LYS A 16 15.36 -10.10 0.34
C LYS A 16 14.10 -10.90 0.67
N TRP A 17 13.56 -11.61 -0.30
CA TRP A 17 12.42 -12.49 -0.12
C TRP A 17 12.71 -13.61 0.90
N LEU A 18 13.88 -14.25 0.78
CA LEU A 18 14.32 -15.30 1.69
C LEU A 18 14.39 -14.79 3.14
N LYS A 19 14.96 -13.61 3.35
CA LYS A 19 15.02 -12.98 4.69
C LYS A 19 13.64 -12.64 5.24
N ASP A 20 12.76 -12.08 4.41
CA ASP A 20 11.38 -11.78 4.80
C ASP A 20 10.61 -13.07 5.17
N ALA A 21 10.92 -14.20 4.53
CA ALA A 21 10.37 -15.51 4.82
C ALA A 21 11.05 -16.22 6.01
N GLY A 22 12.04 -15.60 6.65
CA GLY A 22 12.73 -16.13 7.83
C GLY A 22 13.93 -17.03 7.53
N TYR A 23 14.42 -17.03 6.29
CA TYR A 23 15.63 -17.75 5.88
C TYR A 23 16.84 -16.81 5.80
N ASP A 24 17.99 -17.26 6.30
CA ASP A 24 19.28 -16.57 6.20
C ASP A 24 19.83 -16.57 4.77
N GLY A 25 19.35 -17.48 3.91
CA GLY A 25 19.69 -17.53 2.50
C GLY A 25 19.26 -18.81 1.79
N MET A 26 19.64 -18.90 0.51
CA MET A 26 19.26 -20.00 -0.38
C MET A 26 19.66 -21.39 0.13
N PRO A 27 20.85 -21.58 0.74
CA PRO A 27 21.22 -22.90 1.28
C PRO A 27 20.29 -23.37 2.41
N GLN A 28 19.89 -22.47 3.31
CA GLN A 28 18.98 -22.83 4.41
C GLN A 28 17.57 -23.14 3.91
N PHE A 29 17.09 -22.35 2.93
CA PHE A 29 15.84 -22.64 2.25
C PHE A 29 15.88 -24.02 1.59
N MET A 30 16.91 -24.31 0.79
CA MET A 30 17.05 -25.61 0.13
C MET A 30 17.08 -26.78 1.12
N ILE A 31 17.84 -26.67 2.21
CA ILE A 31 17.89 -27.70 3.27
C ILE A 31 16.49 -27.92 3.87
N SER A 32 15.71 -26.86 4.10
CA SER A 32 14.37 -26.98 4.69
C SER A 32 13.36 -27.71 3.79
N TYR A 33 13.57 -27.66 2.46
CA TYR A 33 12.74 -28.35 1.47
C TYR A 33 13.38 -29.65 0.95
N GLY A 34 14.49 -30.11 1.54
CA GLY A 34 15.15 -31.35 1.16
C GLY A 34 15.93 -31.29 -0.17
N LEU A 35 16.19 -30.10 -0.69
CA LEU A 35 16.94 -29.86 -1.93
C LEU A 35 18.44 -29.78 -1.66
N LYS A 36 19.26 -30.30 -2.58
CA LYS A 36 20.72 -30.30 -2.48
C LYS A 36 21.33 -29.06 -3.10
N PHE A 37 22.12 -28.33 -2.33
CA PHE A 37 22.92 -27.22 -2.86
C PHE A 37 24.28 -27.74 -3.34
N PRO A 38 24.76 -27.39 -4.55
CA PRO A 38 24.17 -26.48 -5.55
C PRO A 38 23.34 -27.16 -6.66
N GLU A 39 23.18 -28.49 -6.62
CA GLU A 39 22.59 -29.29 -7.70
C GLU A 39 21.14 -28.91 -8.04
N ASP A 40 20.33 -28.61 -7.02
CA ASP A 40 18.90 -28.36 -7.13
C ASP A 40 18.54 -26.85 -7.04
N ILE A 41 19.50 -25.95 -7.31
CA ILE A 41 19.27 -24.50 -7.21
C ILE A 41 18.15 -24.04 -8.15
N ASP A 42 18.08 -24.60 -9.35
CA ASP A 42 17.03 -24.24 -10.31
C ASP A 42 15.63 -24.68 -9.85
N GLU A 43 15.54 -25.81 -9.13
CA GLU A 43 14.29 -26.28 -8.53
C GLU A 43 13.88 -25.38 -7.35
N ALA A 44 14.85 -24.99 -6.53
CA ALA A 44 14.63 -24.06 -5.43
C ALA A 44 14.15 -22.68 -5.92
N LYS A 45 14.66 -22.19 -7.06
CA LYS A 45 14.17 -20.94 -7.67
C LYS A 45 12.73 -21.05 -8.16
N LYS A 46 12.35 -22.16 -8.80
CA LYS A 46 10.97 -22.39 -9.23
C LYS A 46 9.99 -22.40 -8.05
N LEU A 47 10.39 -22.95 -6.91
CA LEU A 47 9.59 -22.90 -5.69
C LEU A 47 9.41 -21.47 -5.19
N ILE A 48 10.49 -20.68 -5.14
CA ILE A 48 10.43 -19.26 -4.77
C ILE A 48 9.49 -18.49 -5.70
N ASP A 49 9.57 -18.73 -7.01
CA ASP A 49 8.70 -18.09 -8.00
C ASP A 49 7.22 -18.45 -7.77
N GLY A 50 6.91 -19.72 -7.51
CA GLY A 50 5.54 -20.14 -7.18
C GLY A 50 4.99 -19.43 -5.93
N PHE A 51 5.78 -19.38 -4.85
CA PHE A 51 5.37 -18.65 -3.64
C PHE A 51 5.18 -17.15 -3.88
N ARG A 52 5.97 -16.54 -4.78
CA ARG A 52 5.84 -15.13 -5.13
C ARG A 52 4.56 -14.84 -5.90
N GLU A 53 4.15 -15.71 -6.80
CA GLU A 53 2.89 -15.57 -7.52
C GLU A 53 1.70 -15.59 -6.56
N GLU A 54 1.68 -16.53 -5.60
CA GLU A 54 0.65 -16.60 -4.57
C GLU A 54 0.67 -15.35 -3.66
N GLN A 55 1.84 -14.92 -3.21
CA GLN A 55 1.99 -13.71 -2.41
C GLN A 55 1.61 -12.44 -3.19
N GLN A 56 1.88 -12.38 -4.49
CA GLN A 56 1.46 -11.28 -5.35
C GLN A 56 -0.06 -11.24 -5.49
N ALA A 57 -0.72 -12.39 -5.64
CA ALA A 57 -2.18 -12.46 -5.67
C ALA A 57 -2.80 -12.01 -4.34
N GLU A 58 -2.23 -12.41 -3.20
CA GLU A 58 -2.68 -11.95 -1.88
C GLU A 58 -2.40 -10.45 -1.69
N PHE A 59 -1.25 -9.98 -2.15
CA PHE A 59 -0.89 -8.56 -2.16
C PHE A 59 -1.91 -7.76 -2.96
N GLU A 60 -2.19 -8.17 -4.19
CA GLU A 60 -3.19 -7.51 -5.02
C GLU A 60 -4.59 -7.59 -4.40
N ALA A 61 -4.98 -8.70 -3.78
CA ALA A 61 -6.27 -8.81 -3.10
C ALA A 61 -6.40 -7.89 -1.88
N LYS A 62 -5.32 -7.72 -1.10
CA LYS A 62 -5.28 -6.82 0.07
C LYS A 62 -5.17 -5.36 -0.34
N TYR A 63 -4.34 -5.04 -1.33
CA TYR A 63 -4.04 -3.66 -1.70
C TYR A 63 -4.96 -3.10 -2.80
N LYS A 64 -5.51 -3.89 -3.74
CA LYS A 64 -6.58 -3.41 -4.65
C LYS A 64 -7.87 -3.07 -3.93
N ARG A 65 -8.12 -3.61 -2.73
CA ARG A 65 -9.26 -3.23 -1.88
C ARG A 65 -9.06 -1.92 -1.12
N ASN A 66 -7.83 -1.47 -0.93
CA ASN A 66 -7.50 -0.36 -0.04
C ASN A 66 -7.09 0.94 -0.74
N THR A 67 -7.02 0.94 -2.07
CA THR A 67 -6.86 2.19 -2.84
C THR A 67 -8.22 2.84 -3.02
N THR A 68 -8.34 4.06 -2.52
CA THR A 68 -9.53 4.89 -2.69
C THR A 68 -9.82 5.09 -4.18
N ASP A 69 -11.10 4.99 -4.57
CA ASP A 69 -11.52 5.29 -5.96
C ASP A 69 -11.03 6.70 -6.35
N PRO A 70 -10.36 6.86 -7.51
CA PRO A 70 -9.90 8.17 -7.99
C PRO A 70 -10.96 9.27 -7.99
N LYS A 71 -12.24 8.94 -8.23
CA LYS A 71 -13.34 9.91 -8.17
C LYS A 71 -13.59 10.40 -6.75
N VAL A 72 -13.44 9.52 -5.76
CA VAL A 72 -13.57 9.87 -4.34
C VAL A 72 -12.38 10.72 -3.89
N ILE A 73 -11.16 10.42 -4.37
CA ILE A 73 -9.97 11.26 -4.15
C ILE A 73 -10.17 12.66 -4.74
N GLU A 74 -10.63 12.76 -5.99
CA GLU A 74 -10.87 14.04 -6.65
C GLU A 74 -11.93 14.87 -5.91
N ALA A 75 -13.05 14.25 -5.55
CA ALA A 75 -14.09 14.90 -4.77
C ALA A 75 -13.59 15.34 -3.39
N ALA A 76 -12.78 14.53 -2.71
CA ALA A 76 -12.21 14.88 -1.42
C ALA A 76 -11.27 16.09 -1.52
N MET A 77 -10.44 16.17 -2.56
CA MET A 77 -9.61 17.35 -2.84
C MET A 77 -10.43 18.61 -3.11
N LEU A 78 -11.53 18.48 -3.88
CA LEU A 78 -12.44 19.59 -4.15
C LEU A 78 -13.08 20.11 -2.86
N TRP A 79 -13.56 19.21 -2.01
CA TRP A 79 -14.16 19.57 -0.72
C TRP A 79 -13.15 20.15 0.25
N HIS A 80 -11.94 19.59 0.32
CA HIS A 80 -10.81 20.17 1.04
C HIS A 80 -10.59 21.64 0.68
N ARG A 81 -10.54 21.97 -0.63
CA ARG A 81 -10.35 23.36 -1.10
C ARG A 81 -11.59 24.23 -0.87
N ARG A 82 -12.78 23.71 -1.18
CA ARG A 82 -14.05 24.45 -1.11
C ARG A 82 -14.38 24.90 0.32
N MET A 83 -14.01 24.10 1.30
CA MET A 83 -14.25 24.36 2.72
C MET A 83 -13.10 25.13 3.40
N GLY A 84 -12.19 25.72 2.62
CA GLY A 84 -11.10 26.53 3.15
C GLY A 84 -9.94 25.73 3.72
N HIS A 85 -9.55 24.65 3.04
CA HIS A 85 -8.44 23.78 3.42
C HIS A 85 -8.69 22.93 4.67
N MET A 86 -9.93 22.48 4.88
CA MET A 86 -10.28 21.61 6.01
C MET A 86 -9.48 20.30 5.99
N ASN A 87 -9.27 19.69 7.16
CA ASN A 87 -8.55 18.43 7.23
C ASN A 87 -9.24 17.31 6.43
N TYR A 88 -8.46 16.42 5.81
CA TYR A 88 -9.00 15.28 5.06
C TYR A 88 -9.77 14.27 5.93
N HIS A 89 -9.43 14.14 7.22
CA HIS A 89 -10.24 13.40 8.19
C HIS A 89 -11.63 14.03 8.35
N ALA A 90 -11.70 15.37 8.41
CA ALA A 90 -12.98 16.07 8.47
C ALA A 90 -13.77 15.96 7.14
N VAL A 91 -13.09 15.84 5.99
CA VAL A 91 -13.74 15.56 4.70
C VAL A 91 -14.38 14.17 4.68
N LYS A 92 -13.71 13.17 5.28
CA LYS A 92 -14.20 11.79 5.37
C LYS A 92 -15.53 11.70 6.13
N GLU A 93 -15.68 12.52 7.16
CA GLU A 93 -16.88 12.58 8.02
C GLU A 93 -18.01 13.44 7.42
N LEU A 94 -17.86 13.98 6.21
CA LEU A 94 -18.90 14.79 5.59
C LEU A 94 -20.14 13.93 5.29
N PRO A 95 -21.35 14.40 5.65
CA PRO A 95 -22.57 13.67 5.33
C PRO A 95 -22.72 13.55 3.82
N GLN A 96 -23.06 12.36 3.33
CA GLN A 96 -23.20 12.08 1.89
C GLN A 96 -24.17 13.03 1.17
N HIS A 97 -25.20 13.54 1.87
CA HIS A 97 -26.15 14.51 1.33
C HIS A 97 -25.59 15.93 1.18
N SER A 98 -24.51 16.27 1.89
CA SER A 98 -23.88 17.59 1.85
C SER A 98 -22.93 17.74 0.66
N THR A 99 -22.48 16.63 0.07
CA THR A 99 -21.41 16.62 -0.93
C THR A 99 -21.91 16.93 -2.34
N GLY A 100 -23.20 16.68 -2.61
CA GLY A 100 -23.87 16.97 -3.88
C GLY A 100 -23.27 16.27 -5.12
N MET A 101 -22.30 15.37 -4.92
CA MET A 101 -21.50 14.72 -5.98
C MET A 101 -21.76 13.21 -6.09
N ASP A 102 -22.71 12.67 -5.32
CA ASP A 102 -22.98 11.22 -5.24
C ASP A 102 -21.70 10.38 -4.98
N VAL A 103 -20.84 10.91 -4.12
CA VAL A 103 -19.59 10.28 -3.69
C VAL A 103 -19.71 9.84 -2.24
N ASP A 104 -19.32 8.59 -1.97
CA ASP A 104 -19.28 8.01 -0.63
C ASP A 104 -17.87 8.17 -0.04
N PHE A 105 -17.71 9.18 0.82
CA PHE A 105 -16.45 9.44 1.51
C PHE A 105 -16.13 8.42 2.61
N SER A 106 -17.06 7.54 3.01
CA SER A 106 -16.79 6.50 4.01
C SER A 106 -15.66 5.55 3.58
N LYS A 107 -15.45 5.42 2.26
CA LYS A 107 -14.41 4.61 1.63
C LYS A 107 -13.11 5.37 1.37
N LEU A 108 -13.04 6.64 1.76
CA LEU A 108 -11.83 7.45 1.65
C LEU A 108 -10.78 6.95 2.64
N ASN A 109 -9.62 6.58 2.10
CA ASN A 109 -8.40 6.38 2.85
C ASN A 109 -7.57 7.67 2.75
N VAL A 110 -7.40 8.35 3.88
CA VAL A 110 -6.74 9.66 3.95
C VAL A 110 -5.28 9.58 3.49
N ASN A 111 -4.63 8.42 3.62
CA ASN A 111 -3.24 8.23 3.18
C ASN A 111 -3.08 8.20 1.65
N ASP A 112 -4.17 8.01 0.90
CA ASP A 112 -4.14 8.03 -0.56
C ASP A 112 -4.23 9.46 -1.12
N LEU A 113 -4.50 10.45 -0.27
CA LEU A 113 -4.69 11.84 -0.69
C LEU A 113 -3.35 12.53 -0.90
N PRO A 114 -3.23 13.35 -1.95
CA PRO A 114 -2.01 14.11 -2.19
C PRO A 114 -1.85 15.24 -1.16
N ALA A 115 -0.59 15.57 -0.87
CA ALA A 115 -0.26 16.75 -0.08
C ALA A 115 -0.80 18.02 -0.76
N CYS A 116 -1.33 18.95 0.04
CA CYS A 116 -1.84 20.22 -0.43
C CYS A 116 -0.77 21.30 -0.30
N SER A 117 -0.27 21.79 -1.43
CA SER A 117 0.79 22.81 -1.46
C SER A 117 0.39 24.10 -0.73
N ALA A 118 -0.86 24.53 -0.83
CA ALA A 118 -1.37 25.71 -0.14
C ALA A 118 -1.34 25.54 1.39
N CYS A 119 -1.70 24.36 1.90
CA CYS A 119 -1.59 24.04 3.32
C CYS A 119 -0.13 24.06 3.77
N SER A 120 0.75 23.40 3.00
CA SER A 120 2.18 23.38 3.30
C SER A 120 2.80 24.77 3.35
N SER A 121 2.46 25.66 2.41
CA SER A 121 2.93 27.05 2.40
C SER A 121 2.38 27.88 3.57
N ALA A 122 1.20 27.54 4.08
CA ALA A 122 0.60 28.18 5.24
C ALA A 122 1.02 27.55 6.58
N GLY A 123 1.89 26.52 6.56
CA GLY A 123 2.29 25.79 7.76
C GLY A 123 1.18 24.93 8.36
N MET A 124 0.15 24.58 7.58
CA MET A 124 -0.96 23.71 8.00
C MET A 124 -0.75 22.29 7.50
N ASN A 125 -1.17 21.30 8.29
CA ASN A 125 -1.14 19.89 7.89
C ASN A 125 -2.57 19.38 7.57
N PRO A 126 -2.90 19.09 6.30
CA PRO A 126 -4.23 18.61 5.92
C PRO A 126 -4.51 17.16 6.35
N PHE A 127 -3.53 16.49 6.97
CA PHE A 127 -3.62 15.12 7.49
C PHE A 127 -3.69 15.05 9.03
N GLU A 128 -3.60 16.16 9.76
CA GLU A 128 -3.69 16.18 11.24
C GLU A 128 -5.13 16.02 11.76
N GLU A 129 -5.43 14.99 12.54
CA GLU A 129 -6.72 14.88 13.22
C GLU A 129 -6.95 16.09 14.16
N THR A 130 -7.94 16.92 13.82
CA THR A 130 -8.36 18.10 14.60
C THR A 130 -9.50 17.77 15.55
#